data_AF-A0A929IV24-F1
#
_entry.id   AF-A0A929IV24-F1
#
_cell.length_a   1.000
_cell.length_b   1.000
_cell.length_c   1.000
_cell.angle_alpha   90.00
_cell.angle_beta   90.00
_cell.angle_gamma   90.00
#
_symmetry.space_group_name_H-M   'P 1'
#
loop_
_entity.id
_entity.type
_entity.pdbx_description
1 polymer ?
#
loop_
_entity_poly.entity_id
_entity_poly.type
_entity_poly.pdbx_seq_one_letter_code
_entity_poly.pdbx_strand_id
1 'polypeptide(L)'
;MTTLYDIAKFCDAFEEQVSAINHLEPESVPDKDSCHIQLYKKSLVMSAIDTLAGLRFTKENYKELNQQNKKRFVRFIAEFADWKNGPFISVPYLFEQMARRDLKENDLYEYLRDRLLVHEEDGEGVSLHIEDVDILAVDLFELAKTEYEEQLILKSQHYSLFYEYKNCKTNTLRESGGVMETFQYAHPNYYSGDKSEHHGLIQWQLSYPLAHFNSLFSQSLKNMRKYFIKADINPYLLVDDS
;
A
#
# COMPACT_ATOMS: atom_id res chain seq x y z
N MET A 1 -2.96 -37.66 1.47
CA MET A 1 -3.60 -36.43 0.95
C MET A 1 -2.91 -36.05 -0.34
N THR A 2 -3.63 -35.56 -1.35
CA THR A 2 -3.02 -35.12 -2.62
C THR A 2 -2.58 -33.65 -2.50
N THR A 3 -1.50 -33.26 -3.16
CA THR A 3 -1.01 -31.86 -3.16
C THR A 3 -2.11 -30.85 -3.49
N LEU A 4 -3.01 -31.19 -4.42
CA LEU A 4 -4.15 -30.33 -4.79
C LEU A 4 -5.16 -30.13 -3.65
N TYR A 5 -5.42 -31.16 -2.86
CA TYR A 5 -6.30 -31.05 -1.69
C TYR A 5 -5.67 -30.15 -0.63
N ASP A 6 -4.37 -30.33 -0.37
CA ASP A 6 -3.64 -29.53 0.61
C ASP A 6 -3.55 -28.06 0.19
N ILE A 7 -3.32 -27.77 -1.10
CA ILE A 7 -3.35 -26.41 -1.65
C ILE A 7 -4.74 -25.77 -1.47
N ALA A 8 -5.82 -26.50 -1.80
CA ALA A 8 -7.18 -25.98 -1.66
C ALA A 8 -7.47 -25.64 -0.19
N LYS A 9 -7.24 -26.59 0.72
CA LYS A 9 -7.45 -26.41 2.15
C LYS A 9 -6.63 -25.26 2.74
N PHE A 10 -5.39 -25.10 2.30
CA PHE A 10 -4.53 -23.98 2.70
C PHE A 10 -5.13 -22.63 2.27
N CYS A 11 -5.54 -22.51 1.00
CA CYS A 11 -6.15 -21.28 0.50
C CYS A 11 -7.48 -20.98 1.20
N ASP A 12 -8.34 -21.98 1.37
CA ASP A 12 -9.64 -21.83 2.03
C ASP A 12 -9.47 -21.31 3.47
N ALA A 13 -8.48 -21.82 4.22
CA ALA A 13 -8.18 -21.34 5.58
C ALA A 13 -7.77 -19.85 5.62
N PHE A 14 -7.00 -19.38 4.62
CA PHE A 14 -6.62 -17.97 4.51
C PHE A 14 -7.81 -17.08 4.13
N GLU A 15 -8.68 -17.55 3.22
CA GLU A 15 -9.92 -16.86 2.86
C GLU A 15 -10.86 -16.74 4.06
N GLU A 16 -11.03 -17.82 4.84
CA GLU A 16 -11.83 -17.84 6.06
C GLU A 16 -11.31 -16.84 7.11
N GLN A 17 -9.98 -16.75 7.30
CA GLN A 17 -9.38 -15.80 8.23
C GLN A 17 -9.63 -14.33 7.83
N VAL A 18 -9.43 -13.98 6.56
CA VAL A 18 -9.69 -12.61 6.08
C VAL A 18 -11.18 -12.30 6.08
N SER A 19 -12.03 -13.28 5.77
CA SER A 19 -13.48 -13.15 5.94
C SER A 19 -13.83 -12.85 7.40
N ALA A 20 -13.28 -13.60 8.36
CA ALA A 20 -13.52 -13.36 9.78
C ALA A 20 -13.06 -11.95 10.21
N ILE A 21 -11.90 -11.47 9.74
CA ILE A 21 -11.42 -10.10 9.99
C ILE A 21 -12.44 -9.06 9.50
N ASN A 22 -13.01 -9.25 8.30
CA ASN A 22 -13.99 -8.31 7.75
C ASN A 22 -15.29 -8.27 8.56
N HIS A 23 -15.71 -9.40 9.12
CA HIS A 23 -16.89 -9.51 9.99
C HIS A 23 -16.63 -9.15 11.45
N LEU A 24 -15.41 -8.66 11.81
CA LEU A 24 -15.18 -8.14 13.16
C LEU A 24 -16.05 -6.90 13.38
N GLU A 25 -17.16 -7.09 14.10
CA GLU A 25 -18.09 -6.06 14.53
C GLU A 25 -18.22 -6.14 16.05
N PRO A 26 -17.44 -5.33 16.78
CA PRO A 26 -17.51 -5.32 18.24
C PRO A 26 -18.89 -4.80 18.71
N GLU A 27 -19.48 -5.48 19.70
CA GLU A 27 -20.86 -5.26 20.17
C GLU A 27 -21.13 -3.85 20.72
N SER A 28 -20.08 -3.17 21.22
CA SER A 28 -20.15 -1.75 21.56
C SER A 28 -18.79 -1.11 21.33
N VAL A 29 -18.73 -0.15 20.42
CA VAL A 29 -17.56 0.73 20.24
C VAL A 29 -18.07 2.15 20.23
N PRO A 30 -17.54 3.03 21.09
CA PRO A 30 -17.83 4.45 21.02
C PRO A 30 -17.57 4.96 19.60
N ASP A 31 -18.41 5.84 19.05
CA ASP A 31 -18.27 6.33 17.66
C ASP A 31 -16.85 6.82 17.35
N LYS A 32 -16.21 7.48 18.33
CA LYS A 32 -14.82 7.96 18.28
C LYS A 32 -13.76 6.89 18.04
N ASP A 33 -14.07 5.62 18.32
CA ASP A 33 -13.14 4.49 18.24
C ASP A 33 -13.46 3.59 17.02
N SER A 34 -14.52 3.89 16.25
CA SER A 34 -14.92 3.12 15.06
C SER A 34 -13.85 3.11 13.97
N CYS A 35 -13.13 4.22 13.83
CA CYS A 35 -12.00 4.37 12.92
C CYS A 35 -10.82 3.46 13.29
N HIS A 36 -10.57 3.24 14.59
CA HIS A 36 -9.57 2.28 15.06
C HIS A 36 -9.88 0.84 14.63
N ILE A 37 -11.16 0.46 14.57
CA ILE A 37 -11.56 -0.86 14.06
C ILE A 37 -11.07 -1.04 12.61
N GLN A 38 -11.26 -0.03 11.75
CA GLN A 38 -10.81 -0.10 10.36
C GLN A 38 -9.29 -0.22 10.27
N LEU A 39 -8.55 0.51 11.09
CA LEU A 39 -7.09 0.40 11.18
C LEU A 39 -6.66 -1.01 11.62
N TYR A 40 -7.34 -1.61 12.61
CA TYR A 40 -7.06 -2.98 13.04
C TYR A 40 -7.35 -4.00 11.93
N LYS A 41 -8.49 -3.89 11.24
CA LYS A 41 -8.81 -4.74 10.09
C LYS A 41 -7.72 -4.65 9.02
N LYS A 42 -7.30 -3.43 8.65
CA LYS A 42 -6.21 -3.19 7.68
C LYS A 42 -4.91 -3.86 8.13
N SER A 43 -4.53 -3.72 9.40
CA SER A 43 -3.32 -4.32 9.96
C SER A 43 -3.35 -5.86 9.94
N LEU A 44 -4.50 -6.46 10.25
CA LEU A 44 -4.67 -7.92 10.23
C LEU A 44 -4.61 -8.46 8.79
N VAL A 45 -5.29 -7.83 7.83
CA VAL A 45 -5.21 -8.22 6.40
C VAL A 45 -3.78 -8.06 5.87
N MET A 46 -3.10 -6.98 6.24
CA MET A 46 -1.70 -6.74 5.89
C MET A 46 -0.77 -7.84 6.46
N SER A 47 -1.05 -8.34 7.66
CA SER A 47 -0.30 -9.44 8.27
C SER A 47 -0.52 -10.76 7.52
N ALA A 48 -1.73 -11.02 7.05
CA ALA A 48 -2.01 -12.17 6.19
C ALA A 48 -1.21 -12.10 4.87
N ILE A 49 -1.16 -10.93 4.23
CA ILE A 49 -0.33 -10.70 3.03
C ILE A 49 1.16 -10.94 3.33
N ASP A 50 1.70 -10.36 4.41
CA ASP A 50 3.11 -10.55 4.79
C ASP A 50 3.44 -12.01 5.08
N THR A 51 2.48 -12.77 5.62
CA THR A 51 2.61 -14.22 5.83
C THR A 51 2.73 -14.97 4.50
N LEU A 52 1.87 -14.66 3.53
CA LEU A 52 2.00 -15.21 2.18
C LEU A 52 3.35 -14.84 1.54
N ALA A 53 3.81 -13.60 1.73
CA ALA A 53 5.13 -13.18 1.27
C ALA A 53 6.27 -13.99 1.91
N GLY A 54 6.18 -14.28 3.22
CA GLY A 54 7.12 -15.14 3.94
C GLY A 54 7.17 -16.56 3.40
N LEU A 55 6.01 -17.16 3.14
CA LEU A 55 5.91 -18.50 2.57
C LEU A 55 6.43 -18.56 1.13
N ARG A 56 6.19 -17.51 0.33
CA ARG A 56 6.72 -17.43 -1.04
C ARG A 56 8.24 -17.29 -1.07
N PHE A 57 8.80 -16.52 -0.15
CA PHE A 57 10.22 -16.17 -0.11
C PHE A 57 10.88 -16.71 1.17
N THR A 58 10.94 -18.04 1.29
CA THR A 58 11.52 -18.72 2.46
C THR A 58 13.00 -18.40 2.64
N LYS A 59 13.48 -18.54 3.89
CA LYS A 59 14.87 -18.25 4.27
C LYS A 59 15.88 -19.09 3.48
N GLU A 60 15.52 -20.32 3.17
CA GLU A 60 16.40 -21.26 2.46
C GLU A 60 16.59 -20.87 1.00
N ASN A 61 15.50 -20.48 0.33
CA ASN A 61 15.49 -20.16 -1.09
C ASN A 61 15.87 -18.71 -1.40
N TYR A 62 15.71 -17.81 -0.43
CA TYR A 62 15.90 -16.36 -0.60
C TYR A 62 16.59 -15.74 0.63
N LYS A 63 17.82 -16.18 0.91
CA LYS A 63 18.61 -15.72 2.07
C LYS A 63 18.74 -14.21 2.12
N GLU A 64 18.89 -13.57 0.97
CA GLU A 64 19.03 -12.12 0.82
C GLU A 64 17.75 -11.36 1.20
N LEU A 65 16.56 -11.96 1.04
CA LEU A 65 15.27 -11.31 1.36
C LEU A 65 14.84 -11.52 2.82
N ASN A 66 15.40 -12.49 3.52
CA ASN A 66 15.03 -12.83 4.89
C ASN A 66 15.23 -11.66 5.87
N GLN A 67 16.29 -10.87 5.70
CA GLN A 67 16.56 -9.67 6.52
C GLN A 67 15.92 -8.40 5.93
N GLN A 68 15.21 -8.50 4.81
CA GLN A 68 14.71 -7.36 4.04
C GLN A 68 13.20 -7.43 3.91
N ASN A 69 12.48 -7.40 5.04
CA ASN A 69 11.02 -7.49 5.11
C ASN A 69 10.32 -6.53 4.12
N LYS A 70 10.78 -5.28 4.02
CA LYS A 70 10.26 -4.31 3.02
C LYS A 70 10.40 -4.84 1.60
N LYS A 71 11.58 -5.31 1.21
CA LYS A 71 11.82 -5.81 -0.15
C LYS A 71 11.03 -7.08 -0.44
N ARG A 72 10.96 -8.01 0.52
CA ARG A 72 10.15 -9.24 0.41
C ARG A 72 8.68 -8.90 0.17
N PHE A 73 8.13 -8.01 0.99
CA PHE A 73 6.74 -7.59 0.90
C PHE A 73 6.44 -6.87 -0.42
N VAL A 74 7.23 -5.85 -0.77
CA VAL A 74 7.07 -5.07 -2.01
C VAL A 74 7.12 -6.00 -3.23
N ARG A 75 8.10 -6.90 -3.27
CA ARG A 75 8.24 -7.89 -4.33
C ARG A 75 7.03 -8.82 -4.42
N PHE A 76 6.52 -9.30 -3.28
CA PHE A 76 5.35 -10.15 -3.24
C PHE A 76 4.12 -9.45 -3.85
N ILE A 77 3.83 -8.23 -3.42
CA ILE A 77 2.70 -7.45 -3.95
C ILE A 77 2.87 -7.22 -5.46
N ALA A 78 4.07 -6.84 -5.91
CA ALA A 78 4.34 -6.62 -7.33
C ALA A 78 4.16 -7.88 -8.19
N GLU A 79 4.56 -9.06 -7.68
CA GLU A 79 4.46 -10.32 -8.42
C GLU A 79 3.08 -10.99 -8.34
N PHE A 80 2.34 -10.83 -7.23
CA PHE A 80 1.16 -11.64 -6.95
C PHE A 80 -0.15 -10.84 -6.87
N ALA A 81 -0.14 -9.55 -6.56
CA ALA A 81 -1.37 -8.80 -6.31
C ALA A 81 -2.04 -8.20 -7.57
N ASP A 82 -1.39 -8.29 -8.74
CA ASP A 82 -1.83 -7.64 -10.00
C ASP A 82 -2.24 -6.17 -9.83
N TRP A 83 -1.57 -5.45 -8.92
CA TRP A 83 -1.91 -4.07 -8.61
C TRP A 83 -1.39 -3.12 -9.70
N LYS A 84 -2.29 -2.76 -10.63
CA LYS A 84 -2.00 -1.90 -11.78
C LYS A 84 -1.33 -0.58 -11.42
N ASN A 85 -1.77 0.07 -10.34
CA ASN A 85 -1.24 1.38 -9.94
C ASN A 85 -0.06 1.28 -8.96
N GLY A 86 0.27 0.07 -8.51
CA GLY A 86 1.40 -0.15 -7.61
C GLY A 86 2.76 0.37 -8.12
N PRO A 87 3.06 0.33 -9.45
CA PRO A 87 4.29 0.90 -10.01
C PRO A 87 4.32 2.43 -10.06
N PHE A 88 3.17 3.10 -9.93
CA PHE A 88 3.08 4.55 -10.02
C PHE A 88 3.68 5.22 -8.79
N ILE A 89 4.14 6.45 -8.98
CA ILE A 89 4.72 7.34 -7.99
C ILE A 89 3.65 8.28 -7.50
N SER A 90 3.46 8.32 -6.18
CA SER A 90 2.59 9.29 -5.54
C SER A 90 3.19 10.69 -5.69
N VAL A 91 2.65 11.45 -6.64
CA VAL A 91 3.10 12.82 -6.94
C VAL A 91 2.91 13.74 -5.73
N PRO A 92 1.75 13.74 -5.04
CA PRO A 92 1.59 14.60 -3.87
C PRO A 92 2.52 14.24 -2.71
N TYR A 93 2.74 12.94 -2.47
CA TYR A 93 3.68 12.51 -1.43
C TYR A 93 5.12 12.93 -1.77
N LEU A 94 5.57 12.69 -3.01
CA LEU A 94 6.92 13.07 -3.45
C LEU A 94 7.13 14.58 -3.33
N PHE A 95 6.17 15.37 -3.80
CA PHE A 95 6.21 16.83 -3.72
C PHE A 95 6.35 17.32 -2.28
N GLU A 96 5.53 16.81 -1.37
CA GLU A 96 5.61 17.14 0.06
C GLU A 96 6.96 16.71 0.68
N GLN A 97 7.50 15.54 0.31
CA GLN A 97 8.82 15.10 0.78
C GLN A 97 9.95 16.01 0.28
N MET A 98 9.90 16.50 -0.96
CA MET A 98 10.87 17.45 -1.50
C MET A 98 10.76 18.82 -0.81
N ALA A 99 9.53 19.33 -0.65
CA ALA A 99 9.28 20.60 0.03
C ALA A 99 9.79 20.61 1.48
N ARG A 100 9.55 19.52 2.23
CA ARG A 100 10.04 19.34 3.62
C ARG A 100 11.56 19.33 3.76
N ARG A 101 12.27 18.98 2.68
CA ARG A 101 13.73 18.87 2.63
C ARG A 101 14.37 20.09 1.97
N ASP A 102 13.57 21.10 1.67
CA ASP A 102 13.97 22.32 0.97
C ASP A 102 14.57 22.07 -0.42
N LEU A 103 14.13 21.00 -1.09
CA LEU A 103 14.52 20.65 -2.46
C LEU A 103 13.56 21.30 -3.47
N LYS A 104 13.48 22.64 -3.45
CA LYS A 104 12.50 23.40 -4.24
C LYS A 104 13.06 23.96 -5.55
N GLU A 105 14.38 24.02 -5.68
CA GLU A 105 15.08 24.65 -6.80
C GLU A 105 15.52 23.62 -7.85
N ASN A 106 14.59 22.80 -8.35
CA ASN A 106 14.88 21.87 -9.46
C ASN A 106 13.65 21.61 -10.35
N ASP A 107 13.94 21.17 -11.57
CA ASP A 107 12.94 20.92 -12.62
C ASP A 107 11.93 19.84 -12.21
N LEU A 108 12.37 18.86 -11.40
CA LEU A 108 11.50 17.84 -10.83
C LEU A 108 10.44 18.46 -9.90
N TYR A 109 10.84 19.38 -9.01
CA TYR A 109 9.93 20.05 -8.08
C TYR A 109 8.94 20.95 -8.82
N GLU A 110 9.41 21.72 -9.80
CA GLU A 110 8.54 22.55 -10.65
C GLU A 110 7.53 21.70 -11.42
N TYR A 111 7.97 20.59 -12.02
CA TYR A 111 7.10 19.65 -12.71
C TYR A 111 6.01 19.07 -11.80
N LEU A 112 6.38 18.62 -10.59
CA LEU A 112 5.42 18.10 -9.61
C LEU A 112 4.44 19.18 -9.14
N ARG A 113 4.94 20.41 -8.93
CA ARG A 113 4.13 21.56 -8.54
C ARG A 113 3.08 21.89 -9.59
N ASP A 114 3.49 22.02 -10.85
CA ASP A 114 2.59 22.40 -11.95
C ASP A 114 1.48 21.36 -12.14
N ARG A 115 1.83 20.08 -11.97
CA ARG A 115 0.86 18.98 -12.02
C ARG A 115 -0.18 19.07 -10.90
N LEU A 116 0.21 19.48 -9.69
CA LEU A 116 -0.70 19.63 -8.56
C LEU A 116 -1.49 20.95 -8.58
N LEU A 117 -0.95 21.98 -9.23
CA LEU A 117 -1.57 23.31 -9.31
C LEU A 117 -2.95 23.25 -9.99
N VAL A 118 -3.12 22.36 -10.99
CA VAL A 118 -4.39 22.15 -11.69
C VAL A 118 -5.52 21.70 -10.75
N HIS A 119 -5.16 21.12 -9.61
CA HIS A 119 -6.10 20.62 -8.59
C HIS A 119 -6.25 21.59 -7.39
N GLU A 120 -5.65 22.79 -7.43
CA GLU A 120 -5.75 23.73 -6.31
C GLU A 120 -7.17 24.29 -6.14
N GLU A 121 -7.94 24.38 -7.22
CA GLU A 121 -9.32 24.92 -7.21
C GLU A 121 -10.38 23.91 -6.74
N ASP A 122 -10.01 22.63 -6.58
CA ASP A 122 -10.95 21.56 -6.22
C ASP A 122 -11.57 21.77 -4.82
N GLY A 123 -10.91 22.54 -3.94
CA GLY A 123 -11.43 22.93 -2.63
C GLY A 123 -11.27 21.86 -1.52
N GLU A 124 -11.68 22.20 -0.30
CA GLU A 124 -11.62 21.30 0.85
C GLU A 124 -12.72 20.22 0.82
N GLY A 125 -12.37 19.01 1.23
CA GLY A 125 -13.26 17.84 1.29
C GLY A 125 -13.37 17.05 -0.01
N VAL A 126 -12.54 17.35 -1.02
CA VAL A 126 -12.55 16.64 -2.31
C VAL A 126 -11.59 15.44 -2.29
N SER A 127 -11.99 14.39 -3.02
CA SER A 127 -11.15 13.24 -3.30
C SER A 127 -10.56 13.31 -4.70
N LEU A 128 -9.26 13.12 -4.81
CA LEU A 128 -8.53 13.03 -6.08
C LEU A 128 -8.14 11.57 -6.34
N HIS A 129 -8.41 11.05 -7.54
CA HIS A 129 -8.02 9.68 -7.88
C HIS A 129 -6.54 9.60 -8.19
N ILE A 130 -5.91 8.48 -7.84
CA ILE A 130 -4.47 8.29 -8.08
C ILE A 130 -4.15 8.30 -9.58
N GLU A 131 -5.06 7.81 -10.42
CA GLU A 131 -4.93 7.79 -11.87
C GLU A 131 -4.90 9.18 -12.52
N ASP A 132 -5.45 10.19 -11.85
CA ASP A 132 -5.51 11.55 -12.39
C ASP A 132 -4.19 12.30 -12.19
N VAL A 133 -3.42 11.92 -11.17
CA VAL A 133 -2.26 12.69 -10.70
C VAL A 133 -0.96 11.90 -10.74
N ASP A 134 -0.96 10.61 -10.47
CA ASP A 134 0.26 9.82 -10.31
C ASP A 134 0.83 9.36 -11.65
N ILE A 135 2.13 9.10 -11.67
CA ILE A 135 2.89 8.77 -12.90
C ILE A 135 3.91 7.67 -12.70
N LEU A 136 4.42 7.14 -13.79
CA LEU A 136 5.49 6.16 -13.74
C LEU A 136 6.82 6.81 -13.38
N ALA A 137 7.67 6.06 -12.69
CA ALA A 137 8.98 6.55 -12.27
C ALA A 137 9.87 6.97 -13.44
N VAL A 138 9.71 6.33 -14.62
CA VAL A 138 10.50 6.63 -15.82
C VAL A 138 10.36 8.09 -16.26
N ASP A 139 9.17 8.65 -16.14
CA ASP A 139 8.88 10.04 -16.53
C ASP A 139 9.55 11.04 -15.58
N LEU A 140 9.85 10.61 -14.34
CA LEU A 140 10.48 11.44 -13.31
C LEU A 140 12.00 11.32 -13.29
N PHE A 141 12.56 10.17 -13.68
CA PHE A 141 14.01 9.97 -13.71
C PHE A 141 14.72 10.87 -14.71
N GLU A 142 14.04 11.29 -15.79
CA GLU A 142 14.60 12.27 -16.73
C GLU A 142 14.77 13.67 -16.12
N LEU A 143 14.02 13.97 -15.06
CA LEU A 143 14.04 15.26 -14.35
C LEU A 143 14.91 15.25 -13.09
N ALA A 144 15.20 14.06 -12.55
CA ALA A 144 16.05 13.89 -11.39
C ALA A 144 17.51 14.22 -11.73
N LYS A 145 18.13 15.11 -10.96
CA LYS A 145 19.53 15.55 -11.13
C LYS A 145 20.46 14.83 -10.17
N THR A 146 19.94 14.20 -9.11
CA THR A 146 20.75 13.55 -8.08
C THR A 146 20.23 12.17 -7.72
N GLU A 147 21.14 11.29 -7.29
CA GLU A 147 20.78 9.96 -6.74
C GLU A 147 19.82 10.08 -5.55
N TYR A 148 19.91 11.18 -4.79
CA TYR A 148 19.00 11.42 -3.68
C TYR A 148 17.55 11.62 -4.13
N GLU A 149 17.33 12.38 -5.21
CA GLU A 149 16.01 12.57 -5.82
C GLU A 149 15.48 11.26 -6.41
N GLU A 150 16.33 10.48 -7.08
CA GLU A 150 15.96 9.14 -7.57
C GLU A 150 15.48 8.23 -6.43
N GLN A 151 16.18 8.26 -5.29
CA GLN A 151 15.76 7.52 -4.10
C GLN A 151 14.43 8.02 -3.52
N LEU A 152 14.15 9.33 -3.57
CA LEU A 152 12.85 9.88 -3.16
C LEU A 152 11.73 9.43 -4.10
N ILE A 153 11.98 9.42 -5.41
CA ILE A 153 11.03 8.89 -6.42
C ILE A 153 10.70 7.43 -6.09
N LEU A 154 11.70 6.57 -5.92
CA LEU A 154 11.50 5.15 -5.60
C LEU A 154 10.79 4.91 -4.26
N LYS A 155 11.05 5.75 -3.25
CA LYS A 155 10.36 5.68 -1.96
C LYS A 155 8.89 6.11 -2.06
N SER A 156 8.58 6.98 -3.02
CA SER A 156 7.24 7.50 -3.28
C SER A 156 6.40 6.59 -4.17
N GLN A 157 6.94 5.44 -4.60
CA GLN A 157 6.18 4.42 -5.33
C GLN A 157 5.11 3.78 -4.44
N HIS A 158 3.93 3.51 -4.99
CA HIS A 158 2.80 2.95 -4.22
C HIS A 158 3.12 1.61 -3.54
N TYR A 159 3.91 0.73 -4.13
CA TYR A 159 4.37 -0.47 -3.42
C TYR A 159 5.15 -0.15 -2.13
N SER A 160 6.07 0.83 -2.20
CA SER A 160 6.85 1.30 -1.04
C SER A 160 5.97 1.98 -0.01
N LEU A 161 5.07 2.86 -0.46
CA LEU A 161 4.16 3.60 0.40
C LEU A 161 3.15 2.68 1.09
N PHE A 162 2.65 1.65 0.41
CA PHE A 162 1.74 0.67 1.01
C PHE A 162 2.43 -0.11 2.14
N TYR A 163 3.71 -0.46 1.98
CA TYR A 163 4.49 -1.04 3.08
C TYR A 163 4.72 -0.05 4.22
N GLU A 164 4.97 1.22 3.93
CA GLU A 164 5.17 2.25 4.97
C GLU A 164 3.86 2.57 5.71
N TYR A 165 2.72 2.48 5.05
CA TYR A 165 1.40 2.64 5.65
C TYR A 165 1.18 1.64 6.80
N LYS A 166 1.70 0.40 6.69
CA LYS A 166 1.73 -0.60 7.77
C LYS A 166 2.44 -0.07 9.04
N ASN A 167 3.50 0.70 8.87
CA ASN A 167 4.42 1.09 9.96
C ASN A 167 4.17 2.51 10.49
N CYS A 168 3.56 3.41 9.70
CA CYS A 168 3.40 4.81 10.08
C CYS A 168 2.08 5.11 10.83
N LYS A 169 0.99 4.39 10.55
CA LYS A 169 -0.30 4.63 11.23
C LYS A 169 -0.39 4.10 12.66
N THR A 170 0.68 3.49 13.19
CA THR A 170 0.80 3.20 14.63
C THR A 170 1.36 4.37 15.44
N ASN A 171 2.04 5.36 14.83
CA ASN A 171 2.72 6.44 15.56
C ASN A 171 2.14 7.86 15.37
N THR A 172 1.30 8.09 14.35
CA THR A 172 0.56 9.35 14.19
C THR A 172 -0.94 9.08 14.12
N LEU A 173 -1.53 8.88 15.31
CA LEU A 173 -2.98 8.86 15.59
C LEU A 173 -3.68 10.21 15.34
N ARG A 174 -3.24 10.96 14.32
CA ARG A 174 -4.05 12.00 13.71
C ARG A 174 -4.56 11.44 12.42
N GLU A 175 -5.73 10.83 12.53
CA GLU A 175 -6.58 10.53 11.40
C GLU A 175 -6.99 11.83 10.74
N SER A 176 -6.20 12.27 9.78
CA SER A 176 -6.63 13.28 8.83
C SER A 176 -7.58 12.64 7.79
N GLY A 177 -8.58 11.91 8.29
CA GLY A 177 -9.50 11.08 7.51
C GLY A 177 -10.49 10.25 8.34
N GLY A 178 -10.58 10.44 9.66
CA GLY A 178 -11.44 9.63 10.56
C GLY A 178 -12.93 9.65 10.22
N VAL A 179 -13.37 10.62 9.41
CA VAL A 179 -14.75 10.76 8.90
C VAL A 179 -14.85 10.46 7.39
N MET A 180 -13.73 10.30 6.68
CA MET A 180 -13.72 10.09 5.22
C MET A 180 -13.46 8.64 4.80
N GLU A 181 -12.95 7.77 5.68
CA GLU A 181 -12.91 6.32 5.40
C GLU A 181 -14.32 5.68 5.34
N THR A 182 -15.36 6.40 5.77
CA THR A 182 -16.78 6.05 5.58
C THR A 182 -17.25 6.17 4.12
N PHE A 183 -16.48 6.83 3.24
CA PHE A 183 -16.80 6.86 1.83
C PHE A 183 -16.37 5.56 1.14
N GLN A 184 -17.32 4.98 0.40
CA GLN A 184 -17.33 3.64 -0.19
C GLN A 184 -16.32 3.41 -1.33
N TYR A 185 -15.20 4.13 -1.36
CA TYR A 185 -14.23 3.96 -2.44
C TYR A 185 -13.47 2.64 -2.25
N ALA A 186 -13.58 1.76 -3.25
CA ALA A 186 -12.84 0.50 -3.30
C ALA A 186 -11.37 0.69 -3.72
N HIS A 187 -10.98 1.91 -4.10
CA HIS A 187 -9.72 2.24 -4.73
C HIS A 187 -8.94 3.28 -3.91
N PRO A 188 -7.59 3.24 -3.94
CA PRO A 188 -6.78 4.27 -3.31
C PRO A 188 -7.08 5.65 -3.91
N ASN A 189 -7.01 6.68 -3.07
CA ASN A 189 -7.27 8.07 -3.46
C ASN A 189 -6.50 9.02 -2.54
N TYR A 190 -6.52 10.30 -2.90
CA TYR A 190 -6.06 11.39 -2.06
C TYR A 190 -7.25 12.18 -1.54
N TYR A 191 -7.14 12.67 -0.31
CA TYR A 191 -8.08 13.64 0.25
C TYR A 191 -7.37 14.98 0.44
N SER A 192 -8.07 16.06 0.08
CA SER A 192 -7.60 17.42 0.35
C SER A 192 -7.57 17.67 1.87
N GLY A 193 -6.41 18.07 2.39
CA GLY A 193 -6.25 18.59 3.75
C GLY A 193 -5.95 20.08 3.76
N ASP A 194 -5.41 20.56 4.89
CA ASP A 194 -4.97 21.94 5.04
C ASP A 194 -3.88 22.31 4.01
N LYS A 195 -3.67 23.61 3.76
CA LYS A 195 -2.52 24.07 2.98
C LYS A 195 -1.22 23.69 3.69
N SER A 196 -0.27 23.12 2.95
CA SER A 196 1.05 22.76 3.48
C SER A 196 1.85 24.02 3.81
N GLU A 197 2.40 24.07 5.02
CA GLU A 197 3.30 25.15 5.45
C GLU A 197 4.60 25.18 4.63
N HIS A 198 4.97 24.07 3.98
CA HIS A 198 6.23 23.97 3.25
C HIS A 198 6.15 24.53 1.83
N HIS A 199 4.98 24.46 1.18
CA HIS A 199 4.82 24.82 -0.24
C HIS A 199 3.57 25.67 -0.55
N GLY A 200 2.66 25.88 0.40
CA GLY A 200 1.50 26.78 0.25
C GLY A 200 0.35 26.26 -0.61
N LEU A 201 0.44 25.02 -1.11
CA LEU A 201 -0.64 24.34 -1.86
C LEU A 201 -1.42 23.40 -0.93
N ILE A 202 -2.58 22.93 -1.39
CA ILE A 202 -3.38 21.91 -0.70
C ILE A 202 -2.51 20.68 -0.40
N GLN A 203 -2.51 20.22 0.85
CA GLN A 203 -1.86 18.97 1.22
C GLN A 203 -2.79 17.81 0.90
N TRP A 204 -2.46 17.07 -0.15
CA TRP A 204 -3.16 15.85 -0.54
C TRP A 204 -2.67 14.66 0.28
N GLN A 205 -3.60 13.97 0.93
CA GLN A 205 -3.28 12.89 1.85
C GLN A 205 -3.73 11.55 1.29
N LEU A 206 -2.76 10.67 1.08
CA LEU A 206 -2.98 9.34 0.51
C LEU A 206 -3.75 8.45 1.47
N SER A 207 -4.83 7.84 0.98
CA SER A 207 -5.62 6.84 1.68
C SER A 207 -5.70 5.54 0.91
N TYR A 208 -5.53 4.44 1.64
CA TYR A 208 -5.78 3.09 1.17
C TYR A 208 -7.01 2.53 1.92
N PRO A 209 -8.19 2.43 1.26
CA PRO A 209 -9.40 1.89 1.87
C PRO A 209 -9.26 0.40 2.20
N LEU A 210 -9.98 -0.10 3.23
CA LEU A 210 -9.92 -1.52 3.61
C LEU A 210 -10.26 -2.47 2.43
N ALA A 211 -11.23 -2.07 1.61
CA ALA A 211 -11.58 -2.82 0.39
C ALA A 211 -10.39 -3.03 -0.55
N HIS A 212 -9.47 -2.06 -0.63
CA HIS A 212 -8.24 -2.20 -1.41
C HIS A 212 -7.32 -3.28 -0.83
N PHE A 213 -7.14 -3.32 0.50
CA PHE A 213 -6.34 -4.37 1.16
C PHE A 213 -6.93 -5.76 0.89
N ASN A 214 -8.25 -5.90 1.00
CA ASN A 214 -8.96 -7.15 0.73
C ASN A 214 -8.81 -7.59 -0.74
N SER A 215 -8.85 -6.65 -1.68
CA SER A 215 -8.63 -6.91 -3.09
C SER A 215 -7.21 -7.40 -3.36
N LEU A 216 -6.20 -6.71 -2.83
CA LEU A 216 -4.80 -7.12 -2.94
C LEU A 216 -4.56 -8.51 -2.35
N PHE A 217 -5.12 -8.80 -1.18
CA PHE A 217 -5.05 -10.12 -0.56
C PHE A 217 -5.67 -11.20 -1.45
N SER A 218 -6.92 -11.00 -1.88
CA SER A 218 -7.66 -11.98 -2.67
C SER A 218 -6.95 -12.31 -3.99
N GLN A 219 -6.44 -11.28 -4.67
CA GLN A 219 -5.70 -11.46 -5.91
C GLN A 219 -4.34 -12.12 -5.68
N SER A 220 -3.65 -11.77 -4.59
CA SER A 220 -2.39 -12.40 -4.17
C SER A 220 -2.57 -13.89 -3.89
N LEU A 221 -3.57 -14.26 -3.09
CA LEU A 221 -3.85 -15.65 -2.74
C LEU A 221 -4.24 -16.47 -3.97
N LYS A 222 -5.08 -15.92 -4.86
CA LYS A 222 -5.43 -16.54 -6.14
C LYS A 222 -4.22 -16.83 -7.00
N ASN A 223 -3.29 -15.88 -7.13
CA ASN A 223 -2.07 -16.07 -7.91
C ASN A 223 -1.07 -17.00 -7.21
N MET A 224 -1.02 -16.99 -5.88
CA MET A 224 -0.23 -17.93 -5.10
C MET A 224 -0.73 -19.37 -5.25
N ARG A 225 -2.05 -19.57 -5.26
CA ARG A 225 -2.68 -20.86 -5.55
C ARG A 225 -2.25 -21.40 -6.92
N LYS A 226 -2.29 -20.56 -7.96
CA LYS A 226 -1.82 -20.93 -9.30
C LYS A 226 -0.33 -21.31 -9.28
N TYR A 227 0.48 -20.57 -8.54
CA TYR A 227 1.89 -20.86 -8.37
C TYR A 227 2.11 -22.23 -7.73
N PHE A 228 1.45 -22.54 -6.60
CA PHE A 228 1.58 -23.84 -5.94
C PHE A 228 1.15 -25.00 -6.83
N ILE A 229 0.03 -24.86 -7.55
CA ILE A 229 -0.44 -25.89 -8.50
C ILE A 229 0.57 -26.10 -9.62
N LYS A 230 1.08 -25.02 -10.23
CA LYS A 230 2.01 -25.09 -11.35
C LYS A 230 3.36 -25.68 -10.93
N ALA A 231 3.81 -25.39 -9.72
CA ALA A 231 5.10 -25.85 -9.19
C ALA A 231 5.00 -27.19 -8.43
N ASP A 232 3.81 -27.76 -8.27
CA ASP A 232 3.53 -28.95 -7.46
C ASP A 232 4.09 -28.85 -6.02
N ILE A 233 3.90 -27.67 -5.41
CA ILE A 233 4.37 -27.38 -4.05
C ILE A 233 3.24 -27.60 -3.05
N ASN A 234 3.49 -28.42 -2.02
CA ASN A 234 2.62 -28.49 -0.85
C ASN A 234 2.91 -27.31 0.10
N PRO A 235 1.96 -26.38 0.33
CA PRO A 235 2.22 -25.19 1.13
C PRO A 235 2.50 -25.49 2.61
N TYR A 236 2.05 -26.63 3.15
CA TYR A 236 2.32 -26.99 4.55
C TYR A 236 3.79 -27.31 4.81
N LEU A 237 4.52 -27.80 3.80
CA LEU A 237 5.96 -28.05 3.93
C LEU A 237 6.76 -26.76 4.10
N LEU A 238 6.25 -25.63 3.59
CA LEU A 238 6.90 -24.33 3.72
C LEU A 238 6.74 -23.69 5.10
N VAL A 239 5.77 -24.17 5.89
CA VAL A 239 5.51 -23.69 7.25
C VAL A 239 6.48 -24.34 8.24
N ASP A 240 6.77 -25.63 8.07
CA ASP A 240 7.63 -26.40 8.98
C ASP A 240 9.11 -25.98 8.90
N ASP A 241 9.54 -25.34 7.79
CA ASP A 241 10.92 -24.86 7.56
C ASP A 241 11.14 -23.38 7.94
N SER A 242 10.16 -22.69 8.53
CA SER A 242 10.15 -21.21 8.72
C SER A 242 10.58 -20.68 10.08
#